data_AF-A0A8J7T5T5-F1
#
_entry.id   AF-A0A8J7T5T5-F1
#
_cell.length_a   1.000
_cell.length_b   1.000
_cell.length_c   1.000
_cell.angle_alpha   90.00
_cell.angle_beta   90.00
_cell.angle_gamma   90.00
#
_symmetry.space_group_name_H-M   'P 1'
#
loop_
_entity.id
_entity.type
_entity.pdbx_description
1 polymer ?
#
loop_
_entity_poly.entity_id
_entity_poly.type
_entity_poly.pdbx_seq_one_letter_code
_entity_poly.pdbx_strand_id
1 'polypeptide(L)' 'MIKQGEIKKVLSGYKKNLTIGTLGSHSALDICRGAKDEGFKTLVVCEKGR' A
#
# COMPACT_ATOMS: atom_id res chain seq x y z
N MET A 1 4.51 12.53 -16.45
CA MET A 1 5.07 11.25 -15.93
C MET A 1 5.79 11.55 -14.64
N ILE A 2 5.49 10.82 -13.56
CA ILE A 2 6.12 11.06 -12.24
C ILE A 2 7.57 10.56 -12.29
N LYS A 3 8.53 11.39 -11.87
CA LYS A 3 9.96 11.02 -11.81
C LYS A 3 10.26 10.27 -10.52
N GLN A 4 11.23 9.35 -10.57
CA GLN A 4 11.67 8.62 -9.37
C GLN A 4 12.13 9.55 -8.23
N GLY A 5 12.74 10.70 -8.56
CA GLY A 5 13.16 11.69 -7.55
C GLY A 5 11.98 12.25 -6.74
N GLU A 6 10.82 12.42 -7.37
CA GLU A 6 9.60 12.89 -6.70
C GLU A 6 9.07 11.83 -5.73
N ILE A 7 9.08 10.56 -6.13
CA ILE A 7 8.69 9.42 -5.28
C ILE A 7 9.60 9.34 -4.05
N LYS A 8 10.92 9.42 -4.24
CA LYS A 8 11.90 9.37 -3.14
C LYS A 8 11.72 10.52 -2.15
N LYS A 9 11.40 11.72 -2.64
CA LYS A 9 11.13 12.89 -1.79
C LYS A 9 9.88 12.72 -0.92
N VAL A 10 8.85 12.05 -1.42
CA VAL A 10 7.66 11.71 -0.60
C VAL A 10 8.03 10.64 0.42
N LEU A 11 8.72 9.58 0.00
CA LEU A 11 9.12 8.47 0.87
C LEU A 11 10.01 8.91 2.03
N SER A 12 10.87 9.93 1.86
CA SER A 12 11.73 10.44 2.94
C SER A 12 10.96 11.04 4.12
N GLY A 13 9.66 11.36 3.94
CA GLY A 13 8.79 11.84 5.02
C GLY A 13 8.14 10.74 5.87
N TYR A 14 8.26 9.46 5.49
CA TYR A 14 7.62 8.34 6.19
C TYR A 14 8.48 7.75 7.32
N LYS A 15 7.84 7.24 8.38
CA LYS A 15 8.48 6.55 9.52
C LYS A 15 8.57 5.03 9.31
N LYS A 16 9.31 4.33 10.18
CA LYS A 16 9.62 2.87 10.11
C LYS A 16 8.41 1.90 10.16
N ASN A 17 7.17 2.37 10.30
CA ASN A 17 5.98 1.53 10.37
C ASN A 17 5.11 1.70 9.12
N LEU A 18 5.62 1.24 7.98
CA LEU A 18 4.93 1.35 6.71
C LEU A 18 3.70 0.42 6.65
N THR A 19 2.66 0.90 5.97
CA THR A 19 1.44 0.15 5.67
C THR A 19 1.35 -0.04 4.17
N ILE A 20 1.10 -1.26 3.71
CA ILE A 20 0.83 -1.55 2.30
C ILE A 20 -0.64 -1.27 2.03
N GLY A 21 -0.89 -0.29 1.16
CA GLY A 21 -2.23 0.15 0.78
C GLY A 21 -2.58 -0.24 -0.65
N THR A 22 -3.80 -0.72 -0.88
CA THR A 22 -4.33 -0.98 -2.24
C THR A 22 -5.81 -0.61 -2.35
N LEU A 23 -6.33 -0.51 -3.58
CA LEU A 23 -7.75 -0.39 -3.85
C LEU A 23 -8.40 -1.79 -3.85
N GLY A 24 -9.65 -1.86 -3.38
CA GLY A 24 -10.47 -3.07 -3.47
C GLY A 24 -10.55 -3.59 -4.89
N SER A 25 -10.02 -4.78 -5.12
CA SER A 25 -9.95 -5.43 -6.43
C SER A 25 -9.69 -6.93 -6.24
N HIS A 26 -9.77 -7.72 -7.32
CA HIS A 26 -9.46 -9.15 -7.28
C HIS A 26 -8.07 -9.45 -6.72
N SER A 27 -7.07 -8.61 -7.04
CA SER A 27 -5.70 -8.78 -6.58
C SER A 27 -5.43 -8.22 -5.17
N ALA A 28 -6.38 -7.50 -4.58
CA ALA A 28 -6.19 -6.88 -3.27
C ALA A 28 -5.96 -7.93 -2.17
N LEU A 29 -6.61 -9.10 -2.28
CA LEU A 29 -6.48 -10.19 -1.33
C LEU A 29 -5.05 -10.76 -1.34
N ASP A 30 -4.51 -11.04 -2.52
CA ASP A 30 -3.16 -11.60 -2.67
C ASP A 30 -2.09 -10.60 -2.19
N ILE A 31 -2.24 -9.32 -2.54
CA ILE A 31 -1.35 -8.24 -2.08
C ILE A 31 -1.38 -8.16 -0.55
N CYS A 32 -2.56 -8.13 0.05
CA CYS A 32 -2.69 -8.00 1.50
C CYS A 32 -2.19 -9.25 2.23
N ARG A 33 -2.40 -10.43 1.66
CA ARG A 33 -1.90 -11.69 2.22
C ARG A 33 -0.38 -11.69 2.25
N GLY A 34 0.28 -11.45 1.12
CA GLY A 34 1.75 -11.38 1.07
C GLY A 34 2.32 -10.31 2.00
N ALA A 35 1.69 -9.13 2.06
CA ALA A 35 2.10 -8.07 2.99
C ALA A 35 1.97 -8.50 4.46
N LYS A 36 0.94 -9.28 4.83
CA LYS A 36 0.77 -9.82 6.18
C LYS A 36 1.80 -10.90 6.51
N ASP A 37 2.10 -11.77 5.55
CA ASP A 37 3.11 -12.82 5.71
C ASP A 37 4.50 -12.21 5.98
N GLU A 38 4.79 -11.05 5.39
CA GLU A 38 6.02 -10.26 5.62
C GLU A 38 5.94 -9.29 6.83
N GLY A 39 4.86 -9.36 7.63
CA GLY A 39 4.72 -8.57 8.87
C GLY A 39 4.29 -7.11 8.70
N PHE A 40 3.88 -6.70 7.50
CA PHE A 40 3.36 -5.35 7.26
C PHE A 40 1.91 -5.18 7.72
N LYS A 41 1.56 -3.93 8.05
CA LYS A 41 0.16 -3.52 8.15
C LYS A 41 -0.43 -3.40 6.75
N THR A 42 -1.72 -3.66 6.62
CA THR A 42 -2.43 -3.55 5.34
C THR A 42 -3.61 -2.60 5.45
N LEU A 43 -3.89 -1.88 4.36
CA LEU A 43 -5.06 -1.01 4.21
C LEU A 43 -5.69 -1.26 2.83
N VAL A 44 -6.97 -1.56 2.80
CA VAL A 44 -7.74 -1.64 1.55
C VAL A 44 -8.76 -0.52 1.53
N VAL A 45 -8.76 0.26 0.45
CA VAL A 45 -9.75 1.32 0.23
C VAL A 45 -10.78 0.83 -0.79
N CYS A 46 -12.05 0.79 -0.38
CA CYS A 46 -13.16 0.31 -1.19
C CYS A 46 -14.31 1.32 -1.18
N GLU A 47 -15.16 1.26 -2.21
CA GLU A 47 -16.44 1.96 -2.21
C GLU A 47 -17.41 1.19 -1.31
N LYS A 48 -18.19 1.90 -0.51
CA LYS A 48 -19.21 1.25 0.33
C LYS A 48 -20.22 0.53 -0.57
N GLY A 49 -20.39 -0.78 -0.35
CA GLY A 49 -21.33 -1.60 -1.12
C GLY A 49 -20.76 -2.23 -2.39
N ARG A 50 -19.44 -2.15 -2.59
CA ARG A 50 -18.71 -2.89 -3.62
C ARG A 50 -17.49 -3.60 -3.02
#